data_AF-A0AAU1DFK0-F1
#
_entry.id   AF-A0AAU1DFK0-F1
#
_cell.length_a   1.000
_cell.length_b   1.000
_cell.length_c   1.000
_cell.angle_alpha   90.00
_cell.angle_beta   90.00
_cell.angle_gamma   90.00
#
_symmetry.space_group_name_H-M   'P 1'
#
loop_
_entity.id
_entity.type
_entity.pdbx_description
1 polymer ?
#
loop_
_entity_poly.entity_id
_entity_poly.type
_entity_poly.pdbx_seq_one_letter_code
_entity_poly.pdbx_strand_id
1 'polypeptide(L)'
;MDIRLKTFVAEASTRMNFLRDELGCIGPEAHRPSDSYPLVISVQNRRRDLAVEVFLLLAYAGEEYVATRLSLGGGSKPREQEVGSHTAHTAYAMRRALDRQAEALRDALRDV
;
A
#
# COMPACT_ATOMS: atom_id res chain seq x y z
N MET A 1 -6.52 20.88 1.84
CA MET A 1 -6.45 19.41 1.90
C MET A 1 -5.08 18.97 1.37
N ASP A 2 -4.55 17.82 1.79
CA ASP A 2 -3.40 17.07 1.20
C ASP A 2 -1.97 17.15 1.76
N ILE A 3 -1.71 17.60 2.99
CA ILE A 3 -0.40 17.27 3.59
C ILE A 3 -0.32 15.77 3.88
N ARG A 4 -1.34 15.19 4.52
CA ARG A 4 -1.36 13.75 4.82
C ARG A 4 -1.33 12.87 3.57
N LEU A 5 -2.10 13.23 2.53
CA LEU A 5 -2.06 12.52 1.25
C LEU A 5 -0.65 12.55 0.66
N LYS A 6 -0.07 13.75 0.51
CA LYS A 6 1.28 13.89 -0.06
C LYS A 6 2.32 13.16 0.77
N THR A 7 2.24 13.24 2.09
CA THR A 7 3.14 12.53 3.00
C THR A 7 2.97 11.03 2.89
N PHE A 8 1.74 10.50 2.89
CA PHE A 8 1.51 9.07 2.72
C PHE A 8 2.01 8.57 1.37
N VAL A 9 1.64 9.23 0.28
CA VAL A 9 2.07 8.84 -1.08
C VAL A 9 3.59 8.85 -1.18
N ALA A 10 4.26 9.88 -0.67
CA ALA A 10 5.72 9.95 -0.66
C ALA A 10 6.34 8.81 0.16
N GLU A 11 5.90 8.62 1.41
CA GLU A 11 6.47 7.63 2.33
C GLU A 11 6.22 6.20 1.87
N ALA A 12 5.04 5.92 1.29
CA ALA A 12 4.69 4.62 0.70
C ALA A 12 5.50 4.37 -0.58
N SER A 13 5.61 5.37 -1.47
CA SER A 13 6.42 5.27 -2.69
C SER A 13 7.88 4.96 -2.38
N THR A 14 8.48 5.70 -1.44
CA THR A 14 9.88 5.49 -1.05
C THR A 14 10.14 4.08 -0.54
N ARG A 15 9.26 3.53 0.31
CA ARG A 15 9.45 2.19 0.90
C ARG A 15 9.13 1.07 -0.09
N MET A 16 8.27 1.32 -1.06
CA MET A 16 7.87 0.35 -2.07
C MET A 16 8.68 0.45 -3.37
N ASN A 17 9.69 1.33 -3.45
CA ASN A 17 10.54 1.49 -4.64
C ASN A 17 11.19 0.18 -5.10
N PHE A 18 11.46 -0.75 -4.19
CA PHE A 18 11.99 -2.07 -4.53
C PHE A 18 11.08 -2.85 -5.51
N LEU A 19 9.76 -2.61 -5.49
CA LEU A 19 8.84 -3.23 -6.46
C LEU A 19 9.16 -2.82 -7.89
N ARG A 20 9.59 -1.58 -8.09
CA ARG A 20 10.06 -1.10 -9.40
C ARG A 20 11.50 -1.52 -9.64
N ASP A 21 12.38 -1.23 -8.68
CA ASP A 21 13.83 -1.32 -8.86
C ASP A 21 14.33 -2.79 -8.92
N GLU A 22 13.67 -3.71 -8.20
CA GLU A 22 14.04 -5.14 -8.14
C GLU A 22 13.08 -6.03 -8.95
N LEU A 23 11.77 -5.71 -8.98
CA LEU A 23 10.76 -6.59 -9.58
C LEU A 23 10.19 -6.09 -10.92
N GLY A 24 10.58 -4.89 -11.36
CA GLY A 24 10.15 -4.33 -12.64
C GLY A 24 8.67 -3.94 -12.70
N CYS A 25 8.05 -3.65 -11.55
CA CYS A 25 6.68 -3.11 -11.52
C CYS A 25 6.63 -1.69 -12.11
N ILE A 26 5.50 -1.38 -12.75
CA ILE A 26 5.09 -0.05 -13.16
C ILE A 26 4.36 0.62 -11.99
N GLY A 27 4.67 1.89 -11.74
CA GLY A 27 4.16 2.67 -10.62
C GLY A 27 5.28 3.49 -9.95
N PRO A 28 5.00 4.12 -8.80
CA PRO A 28 3.74 4.11 -8.05
C PRO A 28 2.65 5.00 -8.66
N GLU A 29 1.43 4.47 -8.82
CA GLU A 29 0.24 5.24 -9.19
C GLU A 29 -0.59 5.51 -7.91
N ALA A 30 -0.91 6.78 -7.61
CA ALA A 30 -1.70 7.14 -6.44
C ALA A 30 -3.17 7.34 -6.81
N HIS A 31 -4.07 6.68 -6.07
CA HIS A 31 -5.51 6.79 -6.25
C HIS A 31 -6.19 7.29 -4.98
N ARG A 32 -7.26 8.05 -5.19
CA ARG A 32 -8.17 8.51 -4.15
C ARG A 32 -9.59 8.22 -4.63
N PRO A 33 -10.09 6.98 -4.45
CA PRO A 33 -11.35 6.53 -5.05
C PRO A 33 -12.58 7.30 -4.56
N SER A 34 -12.52 7.93 -3.38
CA SER A 34 -13.58 8.81 -2.90
C SER A 34 -13.05 9.91 -1.98
N ASP A 35 -13.74 11.04 -1.98
CA ASP A 35 -13.60 12.11 -0.99
C ASP A 35 -14.51 11.93 0.24
N SER A 36 -15.35 10.88 0.24
CA SER A 36 -16.25 10.56 1.35
C SER A 36 -15.60 9.65 2.39
N TYR A 37 -16.03 9.75 3.65
CA TYR A 37 -15.58 8.85 4.71
C TYR A 37 -16.21 7.45 4.59
N PRO A 38 -15.45 6.36 4.87
CA PRO A 38 -14.02 6.37 5.22
C PRO A 38 -13.14 6.78 4.04
N LEU A 39 -12.22 7.72 4.28
CA LEU A 39 -11.33 8.20 3.25
C LEU A 39 -10.26 7.13 2.98
N VAL A 40 -10.21 6.66 1.75
CA VAL A 40 -9.23 5.66 1.30
C VAL A 40 -8.29 6.33 0.32
N ILE A 41 -7.00 6.23 0.59
CA ILE A 41 -5.94 6.61 -0.32
C ILE A 41 -5.19 5.33 -0.64
N SER A 42 -4.91 5.07 -1.92
CA SER A 42 -4.09 3.92 -2.30
C SER A 42 -2.90 4.32 -3.17
N VAL A 43 -1.83 3.53 -3.06
CA VAL A 43 -0.66 3.58 -3.93
C VAL A 43 -0.48 2.20 -4.54
N GLN A 44 -0.54 2.12 -5.86
CA GLN A 44 -0.49 0.88 -6.61
C GLN A 44 0.81 0.75 -7.40
N ASN A 45 1.40 -0.45 -7.35
CA ASN A 45 2.46 -0.88 -8.25
C ASN A 45 2.02 -2.17 -8.94
N ARG A 46 2.26 -2.31 -10.24
CA ARG A 46 1.78 -3.45 -11.01
C ARG A 46 2.77 -3.96 -12.04
N ARG A 47 2.75 -5.27 -12.27
CA ARG A 47 3.37 -6.01 -13.36
C ARG A 47 2.33 -6.98 -13.93
N ARG A 48 2.62 -7.60 -15.07
CA ARG A 48 1.68 -8.48 -15.80
C ARG A 48 0.97 -9.54 -14.93
N ASP A 49 1.65 -10.04 -13.91
CA ASP A 49 1.28 -11.16 -13.05
C ASP A 49 1.21 -10.79 -11.56
N LEU A 50 1.41 -9.52 -11.22
CA LEU A 50 1.59 -9.04 -9.85
C LEU A 50 0.96 -7.66 -9.71
N ALA A 51 0.13 -7.45 -8.70
CA ALA A 51 -0.25 -6.11 -8.26
C ALA A 51 -0.04 -5.98 -6.75
N VAL A 52 0.50 -4.84 -6.33
CA VAL A 52 0.63 -4.48 -4.94
C VAL A 52 -0.10 -3.17 -4.75
N GLU A 53 -1.00 -3.13 -3.78
CA GLU A 53 -1.73 -1.93 -3.41
C GLU A 53 -1.57 -1.66 -1.91
N VAL A 54 -1.09 -0.46 -1.59
CA VAL A 54 -0.91 0.01 -0.21
C VAL A 54 -1.97 1.06 0.07
N PHE A 55 -2.76 0.86 1.12
CA PHE A 55 -3.87 1.72 1.50
C PHE A 55 -3.53 2.50 2.76
N LEU A 56 -3.95 3.76 2.81
CA LEU A 56 -4.22 4.49 4.04
C LEU A 56 -5.73 4.64 4.16
N LEU A 57 -6.31 4.01 5.18
CA LEU A 57 -7.71 4.14 5.53
C LEU A 57 -7.86 5.10 6.71
N LEU A 58 -8.73 6.09 6.53
CA LEU A 58 -9.11 7.08 7.54
C LEU A 58 -10.59 6.88 7.82
N ALA A 59 -10.89 6.14 8.89
CA ALA A 59 -12.23 5.78 9.30
C ALA A 59 -12.78 6.74 10.37
N TYR A 60 -14.03 6.49 10.77
CA TYR A 60 -14.70 7.25 11.83
C TYR A 60 -13.96 7.10 13.16
N ALA A 61 -14.24 8.00 14.10
CA ALA A 61 -13.61 8.03 15.44
C ALA A 61 -12.08 8.21 15.46
N GLY A 62 -11.47 8.70 14.36
CA GLY A 62 -10.03 8.94 14.30
C GLY A 62 -9.21 7.67 14.09
N GLU A 63 -9.87 6.59 13.66
CA GLU A 63 -9.20 5.36 13.29
C GLU A 63 -8.43 5.52 11.97
N GLU A 64 -7.12 5.28 12.02
CA GLU A 64 -6.25 5.38 10.84
C GLU A 64 -5.46 4.08 10.72
N TYR A 65 -5.48 3.44 9.55
CA TYR A 65 -4.76 2.19 9.30
C TYR A 65 -4.02 2.21 7.97
N VAL A 66 -2.85 1.59 7.95
CA VAL A 66 -2.15 1.23 6.72
C VAL A 66 -2.34 -0.26 6.47
N ALA A 67 -2.78 -0.61 5.27
CA ALA A 67 -2.92 -1.99 4.83
C ALA A 67 -2.17 -2.23 3.52
N THR A 68 -1.74 -3.45 3.26
CA THR A 68 -1.14 -3.82 1.97
C THR A 68 -1.78 -5.08 1.43
N ARG A 69 -2.21 -5.02 0.18
CA ARG A 69 -2.72 -6.16 -0.57
C ARG A 69 -1.75 -6.54 -1.68
N LEU A 70 -1.56 -7.83 -1.81
CA LEU A 70 -0.79 -8.49 -2.85
C LEU A 70 -1.76 -9.30 -3.70
N SER A 71 -1.74 -9.10 -5.00
CA SER A 71 -2.50 -9.87 -5.98
C SER A 71 -1.53 -10.59 -6.90
N LEU A 72 -1.63 -11.92 -6.98
CA LEU A 72 -0.77 -12.77 -7.79
C LEU A 72 -1.57 -13.47 -8.90
N GLY A 73 -0.98 -13.55 -10.08
CA GLY A 73 -1.53 -14.22 -11.26
C GLY A 73 -2.16 -13.24 -12.26
N GLY A 74 -1.74 -13.35 -13.52
CA GLY A 74 -2.34 -12.62 -14.64
C GLY A 74 -3.50 -13.40 -15.23
N GLY A 75 -4.73 -13.11 -14.79
CA GLY A 75 -5.94 -13.83 -15.25
C GLY A 75 -7.23 -13.32 -14.59
N SER A 76 -8.35 -14.01 -14.83
CA SER A 76 -9.70 -13.59 -14.38
C SER A 76 -9.96 -13.73 -12.87
N LYS A 77 -9.06 -14.40 -12.12
CA LYS A 77 -9.12 -14.55 -10.66
C LYS A 77 -7.71 -14.51 -10.07
N PRO A 78 -7.13 -13.31 -9.84
CA PRO A 78 -5.88 -13.20 -9.12
C PRO A 78 -6.06 -13.73 -7.69
N ARG A 79 -5.02 -14.38 -7.16
CA ARG A 79 -4.97 -14.75 -5.75
C ARG A 79 -4.65 -13.50 -4.96
N GLU A 80 -5.63 -13.03 -4.19
CA GLU A 80 -5.45 -11.90 -3.28
C GLU A 80 -4.95 -12.39 -1.91
N GLN A 81 -3.98 -11.66 -1.37
CA GLN A 81 -3.41 -11.88 -0.06
C GLN A 81 -3.27 -10.53 0.64
N GLU A 82 -3.86 -10.41 1.83
CA GLU A 82 -3.52 -9.30 2.73
C GLU A 82 -2.15 -9.61 3.36
N VAL A 83 -1.21 -8.69 3.14
CA VAL A 83 0.15 -8.78 3.70
C VAL A 83 0.13 -8.36 5.18
N GLY A 84 -0.74 -7.41 5.51
CA GLY A 84 -1.08 -7.05 6.88
C GLY A 84 -1.77 -5.70 6.98
N SER A 85 -2.13 -5.35 8.21
CA SER A 85 -2.74 -4.06 8.56
C SER A 85 -2.22 -3.56 9.92
N HIS A 86 -1.98 -2.25 10.01
CA HIS A 86 -1.39 -1.61 11.18
C HIS A 86 -1.95 -0.22 11.41
N THR A 87 -2.15 0.18 12.67
CA THR A 87 -2.60 1.53 13.06
C THR A 87 -1.59 2.61 12.65
N ALA A 88 -2.10 3.77 12.21
CA ALA A 88 -1.33 4.84 11.58
C ALA A 88 -1.67 6.25 12.10
N HIS A 89 -2.24 6.39 13.30
CA HIS A 89 -2.76 7.66 13.85
C HIS A 89 -1.74 8.82 13.99
N THR A 90 -0.45 8.57 13.76
CA THR A 90 0.59 9.60 13.72
C THR A 90 1.50 9.37 12.52
N ALA A 91 2.19 10.41 12.06
CA ALA A 91 3.17 10.27 10.97
C ALA A 91 4.28 9.25 11.29
N TYR A 92 4.70 9.16 12.57
CA TYR A 92 5.65 8.15 13.02
C TYR A 92 5.06 6.73 12.96
N ALA A 93 3.83 6.54 13.44
CA ALA A 93 3.14 5.25 13.38
C ALA A 93 2.92 4.81 11.93
N MET A 94 2.52 5.73 11.04
CA MET A 94 2.35 5.48 9.60
C MET A 94 3.67 5.02 8.96
N ARG A 95 4.79 5.71 9.21
CA ARG A 95 6.10 5.30 8.70
C ARG A 95 6.48 3.89 9.17
N ARG A 96 6.34 3.62 10.47
CA ARG A 96 6.64 2.30 11.04
C ARG A 96 5.73 1.21 10.49
N ALA A 97 4.45 1.52 10.26
CA ALA A 97 3.52 0.62 9.62
C ALA A 97 3.98 0.29 8.20
N LEU A 98 4.34 1.30 7.39
CA LEU A 98 4.84 1.12 6.04
C LEU A 98 6.16 0.33 6.01
N ASP A 99 7.08 0.55 6.96
CA ASP A 99 8.31 -0.24 7.08
C ASP A 99 7.99 -1.73 7.29
N ARG A 100 7.08 -2.05 8.23
CA ARG A 100 6.63 -3.43 8.48
C ARG A 100 5.91 -4.04 7.27
N GLN A 101 5.08 -3.26 6.58
CA GLN A 101 4.40 -3.75 5.38
C GLN A 101 5.40 -4.05 4.26
N ALA A 102 6.44 -3.22 4.09
CA ALA A 102 7.48 -3.45 3.10
C ALA A 102 8.29 -4.72 3.42
N GLU A 103 8.64 -4.94 4.68
CA GLU A 103 9.29 -6.18 5.15
C GLU A 103 8.41 -7.40 4.91
N ALA A 104 7.16 -7.37 5.38
CA ALA A 104 6.20 -8.47 5.20
C ALA A 104 5.91 -8.77 3.73
N LEU A 105 5.86 -7.74 2.87
CA LEU A 105 5.67 -7.90 1.44
C LEU A 105 6.90 -8.54 0.79
N ARG A 106 8.11 -8.17 1.20
CA ARG A 106 9.35 -8.81 0.73
C ARG A 106 9.38 -10.29 1.10
N ASP A 107 8.99 -10.63 2.32
CA ASP A 107 8.92 -12.02 2.75
C ASP A 107 7.84 -12.78 1.97
N ALA A 108 6.64 -12.21 1.81
CA ALA A 108 5.57 -12.82 1.02
C ALA A 108 5.97 -13.05 -0.45
N LEU A 109 6.79 -12.19 -1.04
CA LEU A 109 7.27 -12.32 -2.42
C LEU A 109 8.45 -13.27 -2.58
N ARG A 110 9.12 -13.67 -1.50
CA ARG A 110 10.15 -14.72 -1.53
C ARG A 110 9.55 -16.12 -1.61
N ASP A 111 8.34 -16.28 -1.09
CA ASP A 111 7.61 -17.55 -1.03
C ASP A 111 6.76 -17.84 -2.30
N VAL A 112 6.89 -17.00 -3.34
CA VAL A 112 6.11 -17.04 -4.59
C VAL A 112 7.02 -17.32 -5.78
#